data_AF-A0A7W7VLT5-F1
#
_entry.id   AF-A0A7W7VLT5-F1
#
_cell.length_a   1.000
_cell.length_b   1.000
_cell.length_c   1.000
_cell.angle_alpha   90.00
_cell.angle_beta   90.00
_cell.angle_gamma   90.00
#
_symmetry.space_group_name_H-M   'P 1'
#
loop_
_entity.id
_entity.type
_entity.pdbx_description
1 polymer ?
#
loop_
_entity_poly.entity_id
_entity_poly.type
_entity_poly.pdbx_seq_one_letter_code
_entity_poly.pdbx_strand_id
1 'polypeptide(L)' 'MPELSEHELVTAEMDRHAWGPTEPDEEQVLRRLGYVLNPQTGVYEGDPHDENEEGPR' A
#
# COMPACT_ATOMS: atom_id res chain seq x y z
N MET A 1 -17.90 12.19 29.66
CA MET A 1 -17.16 11.27 28.77
C MET A 1 -16.29 10.40 29.67
N PRO A 2 -16.30 9.06 29.57
CA PRO A 2 -15.35 8.25 30.30
C PRO A 2 -13.96 8.45 29.70
N GLU A 3 -12.99 8.82 30.53
CA GLU A 3 -11.58 8.96 30.14
C GLU A 3 -10.97 7.55 30.15
N LEU A 4 -10.46 7.10 29.01
CA LEU A 4 -9.77 5.80 28.93
C LEU A 4 -8.52 5.83 29.80
N SER A 5 -8.24 4.74 30.50
CA SER A 5 -7.07 4.64 31.37
C SER A 5 -5.79 4.62 30.51
N GLU A 6 -4.66 5.09 31.06
CA GLU A 6 -3.36 5.16 30.35
C GLU A 6 -2.97 3.80 29.76
N HIS A 7 -3.32 2.70 30.43
CA HIS A 7 -3.08 1.33 29.96
C HIS A 7 -3.91 0.96 28.71
N GLU A 8 -5.15 1.45 28.62
CA GLU A 8 -6.02 1.21 27.47
C GLU A 8 -5.56 2.00 26.24
N LEU A 9 -5.03 3.20 26.44
CA LEU A 9 -4.41 4.00 25.39
C LEU A 9 -3.16 3.33 24.81
N VAL A 10 -2.27 2.83 25.67
CA VAL A 10 -1.07 2.09 25.26
C VAL A 10 -1.43 0.82 24.49
N THR A 11 -2.45 0.08 24.96
CA THR A 11 -2.89 -1.15 24.28
C THR A 11 -3.48 -0.85 22.90
N ALA A 12 -4.31 0.19 22.78
CA ALA A 12 -4.87 0.60 21.49
C ALA A 12 -3.80 1.10 20.50
N GLU A 13 -2.75 1.77 20.99
CA GLU A 13 -1.63 2.22 20.17
C GLU A 13 -0.75 1.04 19.72
N MET A 14 -0.45 0.10 20.63
CA MET A 14 0.29 -1.11 20.29
C MET A 14 -0.47 -1.98 19.29
N ASP A 15 -1.80 -2.09 19.43
CA ASP A 15 -2.63 -2.82 18.48
C ASP A 15 -2.56 -2.16 17.11
N ARG A 16 -2.73 -0.83 17.02
CA ARG A 16 -2.61 -0.09 15.74
C ARG A 16 -1.26 -0.33 15.04
N HIS A 17 -0.16 -0.44 15.77
CA HIS A 17 1.16 -0.72 15.18
C HIS A 17 1.40 -2.21 14.85
N ALA A 18 0.63 -3.14 15.43
CA ALA A 18 0.78 -4.57 15.19
C ALA A 18 0.21 -5.01 13.81
N TRP A 19 -0.70 -4.25 13.20
CA TRP A 19 -1.32 -4.57 11.91
C TRP A 19 -0.48 -4.16 10.69
N GLY A 20 0.77 -3.74 10.88
CA GLY A 20 1.57 -3.14 9.82
C GLY A 20 1.06 -1.73 9.49
N PRO A 21 1.57 -1.08 8.43
CA PRO A 21 1.05 0.21 8.05
C PRO A 21 -0.44 0.09 7.74
N THR A 22 -1.25 0.97 8.34
CA THR A 22 -2.71 1.03 8.15
C THR A 22 -3.11 1.11 6.68
N GLU A 23 -2.21 1.64 5.84
CA GLU A 23 -2.34 1.70 4.39
C GLU A 23 -1.10 1.07 3.75
N PRO A 24 -1.28 0.19 2.75
CA PRO A 24 -0.15 -0.31 2.00
C PRO A 24 0.53 0.85 1.27
N ASP A 25 1.86 0.81 1.24
CA ASP A 25 2.66 1.77 0.48
C ASP A 25 2.24 1.71 -1.00
N GLU A 26 1.61 2.78 -1.49
CA GLU A 26 1.01 2.84 -2.82
C GLU A 26 2.04 2.55 -3.92
N GLU A 27 3.27 3.04 -3.76
CA GLU A 27 4.36 2.76 -4.68
C GLU A 27 4.67 1.25 -4.75
N GLN A 28 4.75 0.57 -3.61
CA GLN A 28 4.92 -0.88 -3.59
C GLN A 28 3.74 -1.65 -4.21
N VAL A 29 2.51 -1.17 -4.03
CA VAL A 29 1.32 -1.77 -4.67
C VAL A 29 1.41 -1.61 -6.18
N LEU A 30 1.68 -0.40 -6.66
CA LEU A 30 1.78 -0.09 -8.08
C LEU A 30 2.91 -0.88 -8.74
N ARG A 31 4.09 -0.98 -8.11
CA ARG A 31 5.20 -1.81 -8.59
C ARG A 31 4.83 -3.30 -8.67
N ARG A 32 4.07 -3.83 -7.70
CA ARG A 32 3.58 -5.23 -7.75
C ARG A 32 2.59 -5.48 -8.87
N LEU A 33 1.80 -4.46 -9.22
CA LEU A 33 0.85 -4.49 -10.32
C LEU A 33 1.53 -4.24 -11.68
N GLY A 34 2.86 -4.13 -11.72
CA GLY A 34 3.61 -3.90 -12.95
C GLY A 34 3.59 -2.44 -13.41
N TYR A 35 3.25 -1.48 -12.55
CA TYR A 35 3.34 -0.06 -12.90
C TYR A 35 4.71 0.52 -12.54
N VAL A 36 5.19 1.42 -13.41
CA VAL A 36 6.45 2.14 -13.26
C VAL A 36 6.19 3.65 -13.23
N LEU A 37 6.82 4.36 -12.30
CA LEU A 37 6.72 5.82 -12.22
C LEU A 37 7.49 6.46 -13.40
N ASN A 38 6.79 7.20 -14.24
CA ASN A 38 7.41 8.01 -15.28
C ASN A 38 7.99 9.31 -14.67
N PRO A 39 9.32 9.51 -14.69
CA PRO A 39 9.95 10.66 -14.04
C PRO A 39 9.69 11.99 -14.78
N GLN A 40 9.20 11.95 -16.02
CA GLN A 40 8.93 13.13 -16.83
C GLN A 40 7.50 13.66 -16.59
N THR A 41 6.55 12.76 -16.37
CA THR A 41 5.13 13.10 -16.16
C THR A 41 4.72 13.05 -14.69
N GLY A 42 5.47 12.32 -13.86
CA GLY A 42 5.14 12.05 -12.46
C GLY A 42 3.96 11.08 -12.29
N VAL A 43 3.61 10.35 -13.34
CA VAL A 43 2.46 9.42 -13.38
C VAL A 43 2.96 7.99 -13.47
N TYR A 44 2.26 7.06 -12.83
CA TYR A 44 2.51 5.63 -12.97
C TYR A 44 1.90 5.10 -14.27
N GLU A 45 2.72 4.46 -15.08
CA GLU A 45 2.35 3.86 -16.36
C GLU A 45 2.51 2.34 -16.25
N GLY A 46 1.61 1.57 -16.87
CA GLY A 46 1.75 0.11 -16.89
C GLY A 46 2.99 -0.29 -17.68
N ASP A 47 3.76 -1.27 -17.19
CA ASP A 47 4.94 -1.75 -17.89
C ASP A 47 4.52 -2.47 -19.19
N PRO A 48 4.98 -2.00 -20.36
CA PRO A 48 4.60 -2.57 -21.64
C PRO A 48 5.25 -3.95 -21.90
N HIS A 49 6.04 -4.51 -20.97
CA HIS A 49 6.50 -5.89 -21.08
C HIS A 49 5.50 -6.94 -20.55
N ASP A 50 4.42 -6.52 -19.86
CA ASP A 50 3.38 -7.44 -19.34
C ASP A 50 2.20 -7.66 -20.32
N GLU A 51 2.17 -6.96 -21.46
CA GLU A 51 1.14 -7.14 -22.50
C GLU A 51 1.35 -8.40 -23.38
N ASN A 52 2.12 -9.40 -22.91
CA ASN A 52 2.44 -10.63 -23.64
C ASN A 52 2.10 -11.95 -22.91
N GLU A 53 1.13 -12.02 -21.99
CA GLU A 53 0.67 -13.33 -21.45
C GLU A 53 -0.85 -13.60 -21.46
N GLU A 54 -1.67 -12.83 -22.19
CA GLU A 54 -3.07 -13.23 -22.46
C GLU A 54 -3.44 -13.12 -23.95
N GLY A 55 -2.82 -13.98 -24.76
CA GLY A 55 -3.44 -14.45 -26.01
C GLY A 55 -4.51 -15.52 -25.69
N PRO A 56 -5.69 -15.51 -26.31
CA PRO A 56 -6.79 -16.40 -25.94
C PRO A 56 -6.42 -17.86 -26.23
N ARG A 57 -6.63 -18.76 -25.24
CA ARG A 57 -6.61 -20.22 -25.43
C ARG A 57 -7.98 -20.73 -25.85
#